data_AF-A0AAD4NUX6-F1
#
_entry.id   AF-A0AAD4NUX6-F1
#
_cell.length_a   1.000
_cell.length_b   1.000
_cell.length_c   1.000
_cell.angle_alpha   90.00
_cell.angle_beta   90.00
_cell.angle_gamma   90.00
#
_symmetry.space_group_name_H-M   'P 1'
#
loop_
_entity.id
_entity.type
_entity.pdbx_description
1 polymer ?
#
loop_
_entity_poly.entity_id
_entity_poly.type
_entity_poly.pdbx_seq_one_letter_code
_entity_poly.pdbx_strand_id
1 'polypeptide(L)'
;MPCMAILSFVLITTTALNFDWEREQLTDEDAARNAALRFGSASAVAAPGSCKIIPGDAEWPSEDVWASFNSTLGGALLKPEPLASVCYSGKSCSAAKCEQLKGSWAGMNLHSDDPASIMSQWASGNSCTPTSQPNSNCTRGGWPEYVVKTTTVRHIQLAVNFARNKNIRVVVKNSGHDFNGKSIGGASLSVWTHNLKGMTYDSNYTSPTGSYCSTTSRWAKAGGVRPAIGEAVGQGKE
;
A
#
# COMPACT_ATOMS: atom_id res chain seq x y z
N MET A 1 59.06 -7.23 24.09
CA MET A 1 57.74 -6.76 24.55
C MET A 1 56.88 -6.47 23.32
N PRO A 2 55.92 -7.33 22.93
CA PRO A 2 55.06 -7.04 21.80
C PRO A 2 53.89 -6.15 22.23
N CYS A 3 53.62 -5.12 21.42
CA CYS A 3 52.51 -4.20 21.62
C CYS A 3 51.21 -4.89 21.14
N MET A 4 50.34 -5.26 22.08
CA MET A 4 49.00 -5.78 21.79
C MET A 4 48.12 -4.63 21.31
N ALA A 5 47.74 -4.63 20.03
CA ALA A 5 46.72 -3.74 19.51
C ALA A 5 45.34 -4.26 19.91
N ILE A 6 44.70 -3.60 20.88
CA ILE A 6 43.32 -3.86 21.26
C ILE A 6 42.42 -3.28 20.17
N LEU A 7 41.82 -4.15 19.37
CA LEU A 7 40.78 -3.77 18.41
C LEU A 7 39.48 -3.50 19.18
N SER A 8 39.28 -2.26 19.63
CA SER A 8 38.02 -1.84 20.23
C SER A 8 36.94 -1.79 19.15
N PHE A 9 36.10 -2.82 19.09
CA PHE A 9 34.85 -2.78 18.35
C PHE A 9 33.91 -1.77 19.03
N VAL A 10 33.85 -0.55 18.50
CA VAL A 10 32.78 0.39 18.84
C VAL A 10 31.50 -0.16 18.21
N LEU A 11 30.62 -0.73 19.05
CA LEU A 11 29.23 -1.01 18.67
C LEU A 11 28.57 0.34 18.36
N ILE A 12 28.50 0.70 17.08
CA ILE A 12 27.67 1.80 16.62
C ILE A 12 26.23 1.30 16.76
N THR A 13 25.56 1.65 17.86
CA THR A 13 24.12 1.48 17.99
C THR A 13 23.46 2.44 17.01
N THR A 14 23.12 1.97 15.82
CA THR A 14 22.26 2.70 14.90
C THR A 14 20.85 2.70 15.46
N THR A 15 20.47 3.79 16.13
CA THR A 15 19.06 4.04 16.47
C THR A 15 18.31 4.40 15.19
N ALA A 16 17.91 3.40 14.42
CA ALA A 16 16.97 3.61 13.34
C ALA A 16 15.62 4.01 13.96
N LEU A 17 15.13 5.20 13.63
CA LEU A 17 13.77 5.61 13.97
C LEU A 17 12.81 4.73 13.18
N ASN A 18 12.28 3.70 13.85
CA ASN A 18 11.26 2.84 13.30
C ASN A 18 9.91 3.21 13.89
N PHE A 19 8.89 3.29 13.04
CA PHE A 19 7.51 3.39 13.46
C PHE A 19 7.00 2.06 14.02
N ASP A 20 5.92 2.12 14.81
CA ASP A 20 5.35 0.94 15.45
C ASP A 20 4.99 -0.18 14.47
N TRP A 21 4.44 0.19 13.32
CA TRP A 21 4.06 -0.74 12.26
C TRP A 21 5.24 -1.41 11.55
N GLU A 22 6.49 -0.94 11.76
CA GLU A 22 7.70 -1.55 11.20
C GLU A 22 8.27 -2.67 12.08
N ARG A 23 7.79 -2.78 13.33
CA ARG A 23 8.17 -3.87 14.24
C ARG A 23 7.51 -5.20 13.90
N GLU A 24 6.31 -5.15 13.32
CA GLU A 24 5.58 -6.34 12.90
C GLU A 24 5.97 -6.72 11.48
N GLN A 25 6.78 -7.76 11.35
CA GLN A 25 7.23 -8.30 10.07
C GLN A 25 6.90 -9.79 9.92
N LEU A 26 6.86 -10.24 8.68
CA LEU A 26 6.80 -11.66 8.33
C LEU A 26 8.17 -12.28 8.59
N THR A 27 8.21 -13.32 9.42
CA THR A 27 9.44 -14.06 9.69
C THR A 27 9.75 -15.04 8.55
N ASP A 28 11.03 -15.40 8.39
CA ASP A 28 11.42 -16.41 7.40
C ASP A 28 10.77 -17.76 7.68
N GLU A 29 10.58 -18.11 8.95
CA GLU A 29 9.92 -19.35 9.35
C GLU A 29 8.43 -19.35 8.97
N ASP A 30 7.70 -18.27 9.25
CA ASP A 30 6.31 -18.11 8.84
C ASP A 30 6.16 -18.19 7.32
N ALA A 31 7.07 -17.52 6.60
CA ALA A 31 7.10 -17.53 5.15
C ALA A 31 7.42 -18.93 4.59
N ALA A 32 8.32 -19.70 5.22
CA ALA A 32 8.71 -21.03 4.77
C ALA A 32 7.57 -22.06 4.88
N ARG A 33 6.76 -21.96 5.94
CA ARG A 33 5.64 -22.87 6.24
C ARG A 33 4.49 -22.79 5.23
N ASN A 34 4.32 -21.65 4.55
CA ASN A 34 3.26 -21.47 3.56
C ASN A 34 3.84 -21.07 2.20
N ALA A 35 3.75 -21.97 1.22
CA ALA A 35 4.27 -21.73 -0.14
C ALA A 35 3.70 -20.47 -0.80
N ALA A 36 2.47 -20.05 -0.47
CA ALA A 36 1.88 -18.82 -0.99
C ALA A 36 2.54 -17.55 -0.41
N LEU A 37 3.22 -17.65 0.73
CA LEU A 37 3.77 -16.49 1.46
C LEU A 37 5.30 -16.42 1.44
N ARG A 38 5.94 -17.36 0.73
CA ARG A 38 7.40 -17.41 0.60
C ARG A 38 7.96 -16.14 -0.04
N PHE A 39 9.09 -15.70 0.49
CA PHE A 39 9.90 -14.67 -0.16
C PHE A 39 10.48 -15.19 -1.48
N GLY A 40 10.64 -14.29 -2.45
CA GLY A 40 11.25 -14.61 -3.73
C GLY A 40 12.76 -14.81 -3.57
N SER A 41 13.33 -15.68 -4.40
CA SER A 41 14.78 -15.81 -4.53
C SER A 41 15.32 -14.76 -5.50
N ALA A 42 16.46 -14.14 -5.18
CA ALA A 42 17.14 -13.22 -6.09
C ALA A 42 17.60 -13.89 -7.40
N SER A 43 17.76 -15.21 -7.40
CA SER A 43 18.13 -16.00 -8.58
C SER A 43 16.93 -16.48 -9.41
N ALA A 44 15.70 -16.26 -8.94
CA ALA A 44 14.50 -16.66 -9.66
C ALA A 44 14.18 -15.62 -10.75
N VAL A 45 14.45 -15.98 -12.01
CA VAL A 45 14.00 -15.19 -13.17
C VAL A 45 12.56 -15.56 -13.45
N ALA A 46 11.65 -14.57 -13.43
CA ALA A 46 10.28 -14.78 -13.88
C ALA A 46 10.31 -15.23 -15.35
N ALA A 47 9.63 -16.33 -15.67
CA ALA A 47 9.56 -16.82 -17.03
C ALA A 47 8.99 -15.71 -17.94
N PRO A 48 9.73 -15.25 -18.97
CA PRO A 48 9.21 -14.24 -19.88
C PRO A 48 8.01 -14.80 -20.66
N GLY A 49 6.94 -14.02 -20.77
CA GLY A 49 5.80 -14.31 -21.65
C GLY A 49 4.52 -14.84 -21.00
N SER A 50 4.46 -15.05 -19.69
CA SER A 50 3.20 -15.43 -19.00
C SER A 50 2.39 -14.21 -18.56
N CYS A 51 1.10 -14.17 -18.90
CA CYS A 51 0.16 -13.17 -18.38
C CYS A 51 -0.04 -13.30 -16.85
N LYS A 52 -0.57 -12.23 -16.24
CA LYS A 52 -1.07 -12.29 -14.85
C LYS A 52 -2.43 -12.97 -14.82
N ILE A 53 -2.69 -13.71 -13.75
CA ILE A 53 -3.95 -14.41 -13.54
C ILE A 53 -5.03 -13.39 -13.16
N ILE A 54 -6.20 -13.53 -13.77
CA ILE A 54 -7.38 -12.67 -13.57
C ILE A 54 -8.59 -13.49 -13.10
N PRO A 55 -9.62 -12.86 -12.49
CA PRO A 55 -10.85 -13.56 -12.16
C PRO A 55 -11.46 -14.27 -13.36
N GLY A 56 -11.83 -15.53 -13.18
CA GLY A 56 -12.36 -16.40 -14.24
C GLY A 56 -11.32 -17.37 -14.82
N ASP A 57 -10.02 -17.10 -14.66
CA ASP A 57 -8.97 -18.06 -14.99
C ASP A 57 -9.03 -19.27 -14.04
N ALA A 58 -8.69 -20.45 -14.56
CA ALA A 58 -8.69 -21.69 -13.77
C ALA A 58 -7.72 -21.64 -12.56
N GLU A 59 -6.66 -20.84 -12.65
CA GLU A 59 -5.65 -20.68 -11.60
C GLU A 59 -5.97 -19.53 -10.63
N TRP A 60 -7.06 -18.77 -10.84
CA TRP A 60 -7.47 -17.73 -9.90
C TRP A 60 -7.78 -18.35 -8.54
N PRO A 61 -7.27 -17.80 -7.42
CA PRO A 61 -7.48 -18.43 -6.12
C PRO A 61 -8.97 -18.55 -5.79
N SER A 62 -9.39 -19.71 -5.28
CA SER A 62 -10.75 -19.90 -4.80
C SER A 62 -11.05 -19.02 -3.59
N GLU A 63 -12.32 -18.83 -3.28
CA GLU A 63 -12.75 -18.05 -2.11
C GLU A 63 -12.17 -18.60 -0.79
N ASP A 64 -11.97 -19.92 -0.65
CA ASP A 64 -11.31 -20.51 0.52
C ASP A 64 -9.83 -20.10 0.65
N VAL A 65 -9.13 -19.97 -0.48
CA VAL A 65 -7.73 -19.51 -0.48
C VAL A 65 -7.68 -18.02 -0.10
N TRP A 66 -8.61 -17.21 -0.61
CA TRP A 66 -8.75 -15.81 -0.20
C TRP A 66 -9.12 -15.67 1.28
N ALA A 67 -10.00 -16.53 1.79
CA ALA A 67 -10.40 -16.55 3.20
C ALA A 67 -9.22 -16.93 4.11
N SER A 68 -8.46 -17.98 3.76
CA SER A 68 -7.23 -18.37 4.48
C SER A 68 -6.17 -17.26 4.46
N PHE A 69 -6.01 -16.59 3.32
CA PHE A 69 -5.15 -15.42 3.21
C PHE A 69 -5.62 -14.27 4.11
N ASN A 70 -6.93 -14.00 4.16
CA ASN A 70 -7.51 -13.01 5.06
C ASN A 70 -7.27 -13.34 6.54
N SER A 71 -7.42 -14.60 6.94
CA SER A 71 -7.09 -15.05 8.30
C SER A 71 -5.61 -14.80 8.63
N THR A 72 -4.71 -15.04 7.66
CA THR A 72 -3.28 -14.77 7.85
C THR A 72 -2.96 -13.27 7.97
N LEU A 73 -3.75 -12.43 7.31
CA LEU A 73 -3.72 -10.97 7.41
C LEU A 73 -4.43 -10.42 8.66
N GLY A 74 -4.95 -11.27 9.55
CA GLY A 74 -5.71 -10.82 10.72
C GLY A 74 -7.01 -10.08 10.36
N GLY A 75 -7.63 -10.40 9.21
CA GLY A 75 -8.87 -9.75 8.77
C GLY A 75 -8.67 -8.50 7.92
N ALA A 76 -7.44 -8.17 7.50
CA ALA A 76 -7.15 -6.95 6.76
C ALA A 76 -7.45 -7.00 5.24
N LEU A 77 -7.94 -8.14 4.71
CA LEU A 77 -8.34 -8.26 3.31
C LEU A 77 -9.76 -7.76 3.10
N LEU A 78 -9.92 -6.87 2.13
CA LEU A 78 -11.19 -6.29 1.70
C LEU A 78 -11.52 -6.75 0.28
N LYS A 79 -12.81 -6.90 -0.01
CA LYS A 79 -13.37 -7.07 -1.36
C LYS A 79 -14.36 -5.93 -1.64
N PRO A 80 -13.87 -4.68 -1.78
CA PRO A 80 -14.75 -3.51 -1.89
C PRO A 80 -15.46 -3.47 -3.24
N GLU A 81 -16.70 -3.00 -3.27
CA GLU A 81 -17.35 -2.60 -4.53
C GLU A 81 -16.83 -1.23 -4.99
N PRO A 82 -16.92 -0.89 -6.28
CA PRO A 82 -16.64 0.45 -6.74
C PRO A 82 -17.44 1.49 -5.93
N LEU A 83 -16.79 2.57 -5.52
CA LEU A 83 -17.37 3.58 -4.61
C LEU A 83 -18.73 4.11 -5.11
N ALA A 84 -18.88 4.30 -6.43
CA ALA A 84 -20.12 4.78 -7.03
C ALA A 84 -21.20 3.71 -7.23
N SER A 85 -20.99 2.44 -6.86
CA SER A 85 -21.99 1.37 -6.98
C SER A 85 -23.31 1.69 -6.29
N VAL A 86 -23.29 2.56 -5.27
CA VAL A 86 -24.51 3.05 -4.59
C VAL A 86 -25.45 3.86 -5.50
N CYS A 87 -24.95 4.36 -6.63
CA CYS A 87 -25.73 5.09 -7.63
C CYS A 87 -26.43 4.19 -8.66
N TYR A 88 -26.20 2.88 -8.60
CA TYR A 88 -26.69 1.93 -9.60
C TYR A 88 -27.63 0.91 -8.96
N SER A 89 -28.62 0.46 -9.73
CA SER A 89 -29.57 -0.58 -9.34
C SER A 89 -28.82 -1.86 -8.96
N GLY A 90 -29.08 -2.38 -7.76
CA GLY A 90 -28.37 -3.53 -7.21
C GLY A 90 -28.38 -3.53 -5.69
N LYS A 91 -27.61 -4.46 -5.10
CA LYS A 91 -27.58 -4.69 -3.64
C LYS A 91 -27.19 -3.45 -2.82
N SER A 92 -26.31 -2.62 -3.35
CA SER A 92 -25.77 -1.44 -2.66
C SER A 92 -26.52 -0.13 -3.00
N CYS A 93 -27.56 -0.19 -3.84
CA CYS A 93 -28.26 0.99 -4.34
C CYS A 93 -28.83 1.84 -3.21
N SER A 94 -28.52 3.14 -3.22
CA SER A 94 -29.08 4.10 -2.28
C SER A 94 -29.07 5.50 -2.89
N ALA A 95 -30.25 6.02 -3.22
CA ALA A 95 -30.39 7.37 -3.80
C ALA A 95 -29.77 8.45 -2.89
N ALA A 96 -30.01 8.39 -1.58
CA ALA A 96 -29.45 9.34 -0.62
C ALA A 96 -27.91 9.33 -0.60
N LYS A 97 -27.29 8.14 -0.56
CA LYS A 97 -25.83 8.02 -0.61
C LYS A 97 -25.27 8.46 -1.96
N CYS A 98 -25.98 8.18 -3.06
CA CYS A 98 -25.57 8.63 -4.39
C CYS A 98 -25.57 10.17 -4.49
N GLU A 99 -26.61 10.84 -4.00
CA GLU A 99 -26.66 12.31 -4.01
C GLU A 99 -25.55 12.93 -3.13
N GLN A 100 -25.28 12.35 -1.95
CA GLN A 100 -24.14 12.76 -1.13
C GLN A 100 -22.80 12.55 -1.86
N LEU A 101 -22.66 11.42 -2.56
CA LEU A 101 -21.46 11.08 -3.29
C LEU A 101 -21.21 12.05 -4.44
N LYS A 102 -22.26 12.45 -5.18
CA LYS A 102 -22.16 13.46 -6.26
C LYS A 102 -21.58 14.78 -5.76
N GLY A 103 -22.04 15.26 -4.60
CA GLY A 103 -21.55 16.51 -4.01
C GLY A 103 -20.11 16.46 -3.51
N SER A 104 -19.58 15.26 -3.22
CA SER A 104 -18.23 15.07 -2.68
C SER A 104 -17.24 14.44 -3.67
N TRP A 105 -17.69 14.08 -4.88
CA TRP A 105 -16.91 13.31 -5.86
C TRP A 105 -15.61 13.98 -6.30
N ALA A 106 -15.53 15.31 -6.29
CA ALA A 106 -14.29 16.02 -6.60
C ALA A 106 -13.29 16.05 -5.42
N GLY A 107 -13.70 15.60 -4.23
CA GLY A 107 -12.92 15.69 -3.00
C GLY A 107 -11.82 14.63 -2.92
N MET A 108 -10.58 15.07 -2.70
CA MET A 108 -9.43 14.18 -2.52
C MET A 108 -9.60 13.23 -1.33
N ASN A 109 -10.16 13.72 -0.21
CA ASN A 109 -10.30 12.93 1.01
C ASN A 109 -11.22 11.72 0.79
N LEU A 110 -12.34 11.91 0.08
CA LEU A 110 -13.27 10.84 -0.28
C LEU A 110 -12.53 9.67 -0.97
N HIS A 111 -11.73 9.98 -1.98
CA HIS A 111 -11.00 8.96 -2.75
C HIS A 111 -9.80 8.39 -1.99
N SER A 112 -9.16 9.19 -1.13
CA SER A 112 -8.03 8.75 -0.32
C SER A 112 -8.45 7.78 0.77
N ASP A 113 -9.61 8.03 1.39
CA ASP A 113 -10.18 7.24 2.48
C ASP A 113 -10.93 5.99 1.99
N ASP A 114 -11.27 5.92 0.71
CA ASP A 114 -11.82 4.71 0.10
C ASP A 114 -10.70 3.73 -0.32
N PRO A 115 -10.84 2.41 -0.05
CA PRO A 115 -9.80 1.42 -0.37
C PRO A 115 -9.60 1.17 -1.87
N ALA A 116 -10.62 1.35 -2.70
CA ALA A 116 -10.55 1.06 -4.14
C ALA A 116 -10.46 2.32 -4.99
N SER A 117 -11.12 3.40 -4.55
CA SER A 117 -11.31 4.62 -5.32
C SER A 117 -10.01 5.38 -5.57
N ILE A 118 -9.93 6.08 -6.70
CA ILE A 118 -8.86 6.99 -7.07
C ILE A 118 -9.49 8.30 -7.52
N MET A 119 -8.74 9.40 -7.60
CA MET A 119 -9.29 10.68 -8.05
C MET A 119 -9.54 10.72 -9.55
N SER A 120 -8.60 10.16 -10.32
CA SER A 120 -8.65 10.21 -11.78
C SER A 120 -9.38 9.00 -12.35
N GLN A 121 -10.69 9.15 -12.62
CA GLN A 121 -11.56 8.03 -13.01
C GLN A 121 -11.23 7.40 -14.37
N TRP A 122 -10.54 8.11 -15.26
CA TRP A 122 -10.27 7.59 -16.61
C TRP A 122 -9.49 6.27 -16.59
N ALA A 123 -8.59 6.09 -15.61
CA ALA A 123 -7.78 4.89 -15.49
C ALA A 123 -8.58 3.67 -14.97
N SER A 124 -9.75 3.88 -14.35
CA SER A 124 -10.69 2.79 -14.08
C SER A 124 -11.55 2.44 -15.30
N GLY A 125 -11.43 3.20 -16.39
CA GLY A 125 -12.28 3.11 -17.57
C GLY A 125 -13.60 3.88 -17.43
N ASN A 126 -13.74 4.74 -16.40
CA ASN A 126 -15.00 5.38 -16.03
C ASN A 126 -16.16 4.36 -15.88
N SER A 127 -15.82 3.13 -15.48
CA SER A 127 -16.74 1.98 -15.54
C SER A 127 -17.85 2.01 -14.48
N CYS A 128 -17.69 2.86 -13.47
CA CYS A 128 -18.64 3.06 -12.39
C CYS A 128 -18.37 4.40 -11.71
N THR A 129 -19.09 5.45 -12.14
CA THR A 129 -19.01 6.82 -11.61
C THR A 129 -20.40 7.29 -11.17
N PRO A 130 -20.53 8.31 -10.32
CA PRO A 130 -21.83 8.79 -9.91
C PRO A 130 -22.70 9.14 -11.12
N THR A 131 -23.96 8.68 -11.10
CA THR A 131 -24.88 8.79 -12.24
C THR A 131 -26.27 9.20 -11.76
N SER A 132 -27.05 9.80 -12.65
CA SER A 132 -28.49 10.02 -12.46
C SER A 132 -29.34 8.94 -13.14
N GLN A 133 -28.70 7.94 -13.77
CA GLN A 133 -29.34 6.82 -14.45
C GLN A 133 -29.06 5.52 -13.69
N PRO A 134 -29.85 5.16 -12.67
CA PRO A 134 -29.55 4.01 -11.82
C PRO A 134 -29.57 2.67 -12.58
N ASN A 135 -30.31 2.58 -13.68
CA ASN A 135 -30.38 1.38 -14.52
C ASN A 135 -29.25 1.29 -15.56
N SER A 136 -28.27 2.20 -15.54
CA SER A 136 -27.05 2.07 -16.34
C SER A 136 -26.10 1.02 -15.75
N ASN A 137 -24.99 0.72 -16.42
CA ASN A 137 -24.06 -0.31 -15.97
C ASN A 137 -22.94 0.28 -15.08
N CYS A 138 -22.73 -0.34 -13.93
CA CYS A 138 -21.53 -0.21 -13.11
C CYS A 138 -20.77 -1.54 -13.17
N THR A 139 -19.55 -1.51 -13.69
CA THR A 139 -18.69 -2.71 -13.76
C THR A 139 -17.37 -2.48 -13.03
N ARG A 140 -16.71 -3.58 -12.65
CA ARG A 140 -15.41 -3.56 -11.96
C ARG A 140 -14.35 -2.78 -12.74
N GLY A 141 -14.31 -2.89 -14.07
CA GLY A 141 -13.36 -2.15 -14.93
C GLY A 141 -11.92 -2.23 -14.40
N GLY A 142 -11.30 -1.06 -14.21
CA GLY A 142 -9.95 -0.96 -13.66
C GLY A 142 -9.86 -0.99 -12.13
N TRP A 143 -10.96 -1.11 -11.39
CA TRP A 143 -10.92 -1.19 -9.92
C TRP A 143 -10.28 -2.52 -9.47
N PRO A 144 -9.49 -2.53 -8.37
CA PRO A 144 -8.91 -3.76 -7.85
C PRO A 144 -10.01 -4.73 -7.36
N GLU A 145 -9.72 -6.02 -7.41
CA GLU A 145 -10.68 -7.04 -6.93
C GLU A 145 -10.60 -7.21 -5.42
N TYR A 146 -9.38 -7.22 -4.90
CA TYR A 146 -9.11 -7.29 -3.47
C TYR A 146 -8.20 -6.15 -3.05
N VAL A 147 -8.34 -5.69 -1.82
CA VAL A 147 -7.52 -4.64 -1.23
C VAL A 147 -7.03 -5.07 0.15
N VAL A 148 -5.73 -4.98 0.40
CA VAL A 148 -5.17 -5.20 1.74
C VAL A 148 -5.08 -3.85 2.46
N LYS A 149 -5.88 -3.69 3.51
CA LYS A 149 -5.81 -2.53 4.41
C LYS A 149 -4.53 -2.62 5.24
N THR A 150 -3.51 -1.89 4.83
CA THR A 150 -2.17 -2.05 5.39
C THR A 150 -1.98 -1.17 6.62
N THR A 151 -1.73 -1.79 7.77
CA THR A 151 -1.38 -1.11 9.03
C THR A 151 -0.04 -1.56 9.60
N THR A 152 0.60 -2.56 8.99
CA THR A 152 1.89 -3.16 9.41
C THR A 152 2.75 -3.48 8.19
N VAL A 153 4.07 -3.57 8.38
CA VAL A 153 5.00 -4.07 7.35
C VAL A 153 4.67 -5.52 7.01
N ARG A 154 4.25 -6.33 7.99
CA ARG A 154 3.76 -7.70 7.79
C ARG A 154 2.63 -7.77 6.76
N HIS A 155 1.65 -6.87 6.77
CA HIS A 155 0.58 -6.86 5.76
C HIS A 155 1.13 -6.65 4.34
N ILE A 156 2.11 -5.75 4.17
CA ILE A 156 2.75 -5.51 2.86
C ILE A 156 3.48 -6.76 2.40
N GLN A 157 4.31 -7.36 3.26
CA GLN A 157 5.10 -8.55 2.93
C GLN A 157 4.19 -9.72 2.54
N LEU A 158 3.13 -9.97 3.33
CA LEU A 158 2.12 -10.99 3.03
C LEU A 158 1.44 -10.75 1.68
N ALA A 159 0.99 -9.52 1.40
CA ALA A 159 0.32 -9.18 0.14
C ALA A 159 1.21 -9.36 -1.09
N VAL A 160 2.44 -8.87 -1.02
CA VAL A 160 3.40 -8.96 -2.14
C VAL A 160 3.81 -10.40 -2.38
N ASN A 161 4.09 -11.18 -1.32
CA ASN A 161 4.46 -12.58 -1.46
C ASN A 161 3.27 -13.42 -1.98
N PHE A 162 2.06 -13.22 -1.44
CA PHE A 162 0.85 -13.89 -1.92
C PHE A 162 0.63 -13.64 -3.42
N ALA A 163 0.64 -12.37 -3.84
CA ALA A 163 0.43 -12.03 -5.24
C ALA A 163 1.54 -12.55 -6.15
N ARG A 164 2.80 -12.53 -5.72
CA ARG A 164 3.92 -13.14 -6.46
C ARG A 164 3.69 -14.63 -6.68
N ASN A 165 3.42 -15.37 -5.61
CA ASN A 165 3.31 -16.83 -5.64
C ASN A 165 2.00 -17.32 -6.28
N LYS A 166 0.97 -16.48 -6.37
CA LYS A 166 -0.27 -16.73 -7.11
C LYS A 166 -0.30 -16.09 -8.50
N ASN A 167 0.80 -15.46 -8.93
CA ASN A 167 0.92 -14.76 -10.20
C ASN A 167 -0.19 -13.71 -10.46
N ILE A 168 -0.63 -13.02 -9.40
CA ILE A 168 -1.64 -11.96 -9.44
C ILE A 168 -0.93 -10.60 -9.60
N ARG A 169 -1.59 -9.67 -10.30
CA ARG A 169 -1.11 -8.29 -10.40
C ARG A 169 -1.17 -7.60 -9.03
N VAL A 170 -0.06 -6.97 -8.62
CA VAL A 170 -0.04 -6.07 -7.47
C VAL A 170 -0.24 -4.63 -7.95
N VAL A 171 -1.06 -3.89 -7.22
CA VAL A 171 -1.20 -2.44 -7.33
C VAL A 171 -0.88 -1.83 -5.97
N VAL A 172 -0.25 -0.67 -5.94
CA VAL A 172 0.00 0.05 -4.69
C VAL A 172 -0.78 1.36 -4.72
N LYS A 173 -1.64 1.57 -3.73
CA LYS A 173 -2.43 2.79 -3.57
C LYS A 173 -2.12 3.43 -2.22
N ASN A 174 -1.76 4.72 -2.26
CA ASN A 174 -1.80 5.58 -1.08
C ASN A 174 -3.10 6.41 -1.11
N SER A 175 -3.05 7.65 -1.60
CA SER A 175 -4.23 8.51 -1.78
C SER A 175 -5.03 8.24 -3.07
N GLY A 176 -4.42 7.66 -4.11
CA GLY A 176 -5.07 7.52 -5.42
C GLY A 176 -5.03 8.79 -6.28
N HIS A 177 -4.06 9.69 -6.04
CA HIS A 177 -3.88 10.95 -6.77
C HIS A 177 -3.04 10.78 -8.08
N ASP A 178 -2.64 9.57 -8.44
CA ASP A 178 -1.85 9.37 -9.66
C ASP A 178 -2.76 9.53 -10.90
N PHE A 179 -2.57 10.63 -11.63
CA PHE A 179 -3.32 10.93 -12.84
C PHE A 179 -2.94 10.07 -14.05
N ASN A 180 -1.90 9.24 -13.94
CA ASN A 180 -1.42 8.33 -14.99
C ASN A 180 -1.92 6.90 -14.79
N GLY A 181 -2.79 6.65 -13.80
CA GLY A 181 -3.37 5.33 -13.55
C GLY A 181 -2.44 4.32 -12.89
N LYS A 182 -1.28 4.73 -12.37
CA LYS A 182 -0.29 3.82 -11.77
C LYS A 182 -0.72 3.22 -10.44
N SER A 183 -1.66 3.86 -9.76
CA SER A 183 -2.19 3.44 -8.45
C SER A 183 -3.51 2.65 -8.53
N ILE A 184 -3.87 2.17 -9.73
CA ILE A 184 -5.07 1.40 -10.00
C ILE A 184 -4.77 0.27 -11.01
N GLY A 185 -5.64 -0.74 -11.05
CA GLY A 185 -5.55 -1.81 -12.03
C GLY A 185 -6.63 -2.87 -11.78
N GLY A 186 -7.36 -3.23 -12.83
CA GLY A 186 -8.36 -4.30 -12.78
C GLY A 186 -7.69 -5.64 -12.49
N ALA A 187 -8.48 -6.59 -11.97
CA ALA A 187 -8.03 -7.95 -11.69
C ALA A 187 -6.75 -8.02 -10.83
N SER A 188 -6.64 -7.12 -9.85
CA SER A 188 -5.43 -6.97 -9.03
C SER A 188 -5.71 -7.10 -7.54
N LEU A 189 -4.63 -7.35 -6.79
CA LEU A 189 -4.56 -7.17 -5.34
C LEU A 189 -3.92 -5.80 -5.06
N SER A 190 -4.70 -4.87 -4.54
CA SER A 190 -4.22 -3.55 -4.15
C SER A 190 -3.66 -3.55 -2.73
N VAL A 191 -2.46 -3.01 -2.54
CA VAL A 191 -1.88 -2.74 -1.24
C VAL A 191 -2.18 -1.28 -0.89
N TRP A 192 -3.13 -1.07 0.03
CA TRP A 192 -3.58 0.26 0.41
C TRP A 192 -2.80 0.79 1.62
N THR A 193 -1.78 1.57 1.34
CA THR A 193 -0.80 2.10 2.30
C THR A 193 -1.24 3.38 3.00
N HIS A 194 -2.42 3.91 2.66
CA HIS A 194 -2.95 5.15 3.26
C HIS A 194 -3.01 5.11 4.78
N ASN A 195 -3.24 3.94 5.37
CA ASN A 195 -3.42 3.79 6.82
C ASN A 195 -2.09 3.80 7.61
N LEU A 196 -0.94 3.79 6.92
CA LEU A 196 0.38 3.95 7.54
C LEU A 196 0.65 5.44 7.79
N LYS A 197 0.03 5.98 8.84
CA LYS A 197 0.13 7.39 9.23
C LYS A 197 1.02 7.54 10.45
N GLY A 198 2.07 8.32 10.32
CA GLY A 198 2.77 8.86 11.48
C GLY A 198 3.93 9.76 11.07
N MET A 199 4.40 10.51 12.04
CA MET A 199 5.40 11.53 11.85
C MET A 199 6.25 11.59 13.11
N THR A 200 7.56 11.59 12.94
CA THR A 200 8.51 11.74 14.04
C THR A 200 9.58 12.74 13.69
N TYR A 201 10.08 13.42 14.71
CA TYR A 201 11.16 14.38 14.63
C TYR A 201 12.42 13.77 15.20
N ASP A 202 13.48 13.76 14.40
CA ASP A 202 14.82 13.42 14.86
C ASP A 202 15.67 14.69 14.95
N SER A 203 16.02 15.11 16.16
CA SER A 203 16.93 16.23 16.34
C SER A 203 18.40 15.87 16.09
N ASN A 204 18.74 14.57 16.09
CA ASN A 204 20.13 14.08 16.03
C ASN A 204 20.29 13.04 14.91
N TYR A 205 19.66 13.28 13.76
CA TYR A 205 19.67 12.33 12.66
C TYR A 205 21.09 12.08 12.15
N THR A 206 21.51 10.82 12.17
CA THR A 206 22.75 10.37 11.54
C THR A 206 22.43 9.53 10.33
N SER A 207 22.96 9.91 9.16
CA SER A 207 22.75 9.12 7.93
C SER A 207 23.39 7.72 8.06
N PRO A 208 22.75 6.64 7.57
CA PRO A 208 23.30 5.30 7.64
C PRO A 208 24.68 5.12 6.98
N THR A 209 25.04 5.97 6.02
CA THR A 209 26.34 5.94 5.32
C THR A 209 27.37 6.90 5.93
N GLY A 210 27.04 7.58 7.03
CA GLY A 210 27.92 8.54 7.71
C GLY A 210 28.33 9.77 6.89
N SER A 211 27.79 9.93 5.67
CA SER A 211 28.27 10.93 4.71
C SER A 211 27.76 12.35 4.97
N TYR A 212 26.88 12.51 5.96
CA TYR A 212 26.39 13.80 6.44
C TYR A 212 26.40 13.82 7.98
N CYS A 213 27.47 14.38 8.55
CA CYS A 213 27.54 14.82 9.95
C CYS A 213 27.40 16.34 9.99
N SER A 214 26.17 16.83 9.92
CA SER A 214 25.82 18.18 10.33
C SER A 214 24.66 18.10 11.32
N THR A 215 24.53 19.08 12.20
CA THR A 215 23.41 19.24 13.16
C THR A 215 22.11 19.51 12.40
N THR A 216 21.67 18.54 11.61
CA THR A 216 20.48 18.63 10.78
C THR A 216 19.41 17.78 11.39
N SER A 217 18.29 18.41 11.71
CA SER A 217 17.11 17.70 12.15
C SER A 217 16.35 17.13 10.94
N ARG A 218 15.75 15.95 11.13
CA ARG A 218 14.99 15.26 10.08
C ARG A 218 13.56 15.04 10.54
N TRP A 219 12.63 15.40 9.67
CA TRP A 219 11.24 14.95 9.76
C TRP A 219 11.07 13.67 8.97
N ALA A 220 10.68 12.59 9.64
CA ALA A 220 10.22 11.38 8.95
C ALA A 220 8.69 11.39 8.91
N LYS A 221 8.11 11.37 7.71
CA LYS A 221 6.65 11.31 7.49
C LYS A 221 6.32 10.03 6.72
N ALA A 222 5.46 9.19 7.30
CA ALA A 222 4.91 8.03 6.62
C ALA A 222 3.72 8.42 5.73
N GLY A 223 3.58 7.76 4.58
CA GLY A 223 2.41 7.95 3.70
C GLY A 223 2.48 9.09 2.69
N GLY A 224 3.67 9.39 2.15
CA GLY A 224 3.83 10.22 0.94
C GLY A 224 3.95 11.72 1.19
N VAL A 225 5.16 12.18 1.46
CA VAL A 225 5.85 13.38 0.96
C VAL A 225 7.33 13.08 1.24
N ARG A 226 8.25 13.34 0.30
CA ARG A 226 9.70 13.19 0.56
C ARG A 226 10.05 13.96 1.83
N PRO A 227 10.78 13.39 2.80
CA PRO A 227 11.22 14.15 3.97
C PRO A 227 12.02 15.36 3.48
N ALA A 228 11.49 16.56 3.68
CA ALA A 228 12.25 17.78 3.46
C ALA A 228 13.30 17.84 4.56
N ILE A 229 14.57 17.83 4.17
CA ILE A 229 15.65 18.35 5.01
C ILE A 229 15.39 19.85 5.13
N GLY A 230 14.81 20.27 6.25
CA GLY A 230 14.61 21.68 6.55
C GLY A 230 15.87 22.22 7.22
N GLU A 231 16.61 23.08 6.54
CA GLU A 231 17.48 24.03 7.25
C GLU A 231 16.55 24.98 8.02
N ALA A 232 16.53 24.85 9.34
CA ALA A 232 15.96 25.88 10.19
C ALA A 232 16.89 27.10 10.13
N VAL A 233 16.68 27.98 9.14
CA VAL A 233 17.20 29.34 9.21
C VAL A 233 16.45 30.01 10.34
N GLY A 234 17.13 30.17 11.48
CA GLY A 234 16.63 30.98 12.58
C GLY A 234 16.34 32.38 12.04
N GLN A 235 15.06 32.77 12.04
CA GLN A 235 14.71 34.18 11.95
C GLN A 235 15.12 34.80 13.29
N GLY A 236 16.29 35.46 13.25
CA GLY A 236 16.71 36.38 14.28
C GLY A 236 15.69 37.50 14.44
N LYS A 237 15.62 37.99 15.67
CA LYS A 237 14.93 39.20 16.11
C LYS A 237 15.08 40.34 15.10
N GLU A 238 13.95 40.95 14.75
CA GLU A 238 13.61 42.36 14.97
C GLU A 238 12.10 42.55 14.79
#